data_AF-A0A8B6C5V8-F1
#
_entry.id   AF-A0A8B6C5V8-F1
#
_cell.length_a   1.000
_cell.length_b   1.000
_cell.length_c   1.000
_cell.angle_alpha   90.00
_cell.angle_beta   90.00
_cell.angle_gamma   90.00
#
_symmetry.space_group_name_H-M   'P 1'
#
loop_
_entity.id
_entity.type
_entity.pdbx_description
1 polymer ?
#
loop_
_entity_poly.entity_id
_entity_poly.type
_entity_poly.pdbx_seq_one_letter_code
_entity_poly.pdbx_strand_id
1 'polypeptide(L)'
;MRKQIIKNLVIDKLVDAEISGEEALELKVENIDAFKLKQLELEHELKLKELEIRKEDEFKLKELEMKEMEKRKEDELKLKQAELEMRERLEMDKKEKEDVFKLKELEMKERLEMEKMKIEMVKEESNTKVQPKSEYFDAAKNIRLVPRFVKKTVDKYFPQFEKIAHNLNWPKPYWTTMLQKCF
;
A
#
# COMPACT_ATOMS: atom_id res chain seq x y z
N MET A 1 75.41 -11.69 53.43
CA MET A 1 75.12 -10.81 54.58
C MET A 1 76.37 -10.50 55.41
N ARG A 2 76.79 -11.29 56.42
CA ARG A 2 77.94 -10.94 57.29
C ARG A 2 79.25 -10.59 56.56
N LYS A 3 79.66 -11.38 55.56
CA LYS A 3 80.87 -11.11 54.75
C LYS A 3 80.81 -9.76 54.03
N GLN A 4 79.64 -9.34 53.57
CA GLN A 4 79.45 -8.07 52.85
C GLN A 4 79.45 -6.88 53.81
N ILE A 5 78.83 -7.04 54.98
CA ILE A 5 78.89 -6.05 56.07
C ILE A 5 80.34 -5.81 56.49
N ILE A 6 81.10 -6.88 56.69
CA ILE A 6 82.52 -6.80 57.04
C ILE A 6 83.31 -6.13 55.92
N LYS A 7 83.06 -6.50 54.65
CA LYS A 7 83.71 -5.86 53.50
C LYS A 7 83.46 -4.34 53.46
N ASN A 8 82.21 -3.91 53.63
CA ASN A 8 81.86 -2.49 53.65
C ASN A 8 82.50 -1.75 54.84
N LEU A 9 82.55 -2.39 56.02
CA LEU A 9 83.20 -1.83 57.21
C LEU A 9 84.72 -1.70 57.06
N VAL A 10 85.37 -2.67 56.39
CA VAL A 10 86.80 -2.62 56.07
C VAL A 10 87.09 -1.50 55.08
N ILE A 11 86.25 -1.33 54.05
CA ILE A 11 86.36 -0.21 53.10
C ILE A 11 86.26 1.13 53.85
N ASP A 12 85.28 1.29 54.75
CA ASP A 12 85.15 2.49 55.59
C ASP A 12 86.42 2.79 56.38
N LYS A 13 87.01 1.78 57.03
CA LYS A 13 88.20 1.97 57.84
C LYS A 13 89.47 2.25 57.04
N LEU A 14 89.55 1.74 55.81
CA LEU A 14 90.68 2.01 54.91
C LEU A 14 90.62 3.44 54.32
N VAL A 15 89.41 3.94 54.05
CA VAL A 15 89.18 5.32 53.61
C VAL A 15 89.41 6.30 54.78
N ASP A 16 88.85 6.01 55.97
CA ASP A 16 89.07 6.82 57.19
C ASP A 16 90.56 6.99 57.55
N ALA A 17 91.37 5.97 57.25
CA ALA A 17 92.80 5.95 57.54
C ALA A 17 93.67 6.56 56.42
N GLU A 18 93.06 7.16 55.38
CA GLU A 18 93.73 7.69 54.18
C GLU A 18 94.58 6.65 53.43
N ILE A 19 94.37 5.35 53.67
CA ILE A 19 95.06 4.25 53.00
C ILE A 19 94.47 4.04 51.59
N SER A 20 93.22 4.44 51.38
CA SER A 20 92.51 4.36 50.10
C SER A 20 91.73 5.64 49.85
N GLY A 21 91.68 6.09 48.60
CA GLY A 21 90.91 7.28 48.20
C GLY A 21 89.39 7.06 48.28
N GLU A 22 88.62 8.15 48.21
CA GLU A 22 87.16 8.13 48.29
C GLU A 22 86.51 7.29 47.18
N GLU A 23 87.22 7.02 46.08
CA GLU A 23 86.80 6.13 44.99
C GLU A 23 86.52 4.70 45.49
N ALA A 24 87.15 4.27 46.60
CA ALA A 24 86.91 2.96 47.19
C ALA A 24 85.48 2.81 47.77
N LEU A 25 84.78 3.90 48.04
CA LEU A 25 83.39 3.88 48.54
C LEU A 25 82.41 3.35 47.48
N GLU A 26 82.73 3.46 46.19
CA GLU A 26 81.92 2.90 45.08
C GLU A 26 81.87 1.36 45.11
N LEU A 27 82.83 0.71 45.78
CA LEU A 27 82.90 -0.75 45.91
C LEU A 27 82.00 -1.30 47.04
N LYS A 28 81.33 -0.43 47.78
CA LYS A 28 80.33 -0.84 48.78
C LYS A 28 79.12 -1.40 48.08
N VAL A 29 78.70 -2.59 48.53
CA VAL A 29 77.45 -3.18 48.07
C VAL A 29 76.38 -2.86 49.09
N GLU A 30 75.28 -2.26 48.65
CA GLU A 30 74.11 -2.06 49.50
C GLU A 30 73.64 -3.41 50.02
N ASN A 31 73.70 -3.57 51.34
CA ASN A 31 73.33 -4.80 52.00
C ASN A 31 71.82 -4.74 52.26
N ILE A 32 71.03 -5.03 51.23
CA ILE A 32 69.57 -5.07 51.32
C ILE A 32 69.21 -6.19 52.31
N ASP A 33 68.49 -5.82 53.37
CA ASP A 33 67.99 -6.77 54.36
C ASP A 33 67.06 -7.79 53.68
N ALA A 34 67.18 -9.07 54.04
CA ALA A 34 66.32 -10.14 53.52
C ALA A 34 64.84 -9.83 53.78
N PHE A 35 64.54 -9.11 54.87
CA PHE A 35 63.19 -8.61 55.16
C PHE A 35 62.71 -7.56 54.13
N LYS A 36 63.55 -6.59 53.76
CA LYS A 36 63.24 -5.60 52.71
C LYS A 36 63.05 -6.24 51.34
N LEU A 37 63.88 -7.23 51.02
CA LEU A 37 63.75 -7.98 49.77
C LEU A 37 62.38 -8.67 49.70
N LYS A 38 61.96 -9.33 50.78
CA LYS A 38 60.67 -10.02 50.86
C LYS A 38 59.48 -9.05 50.85
N GLN A 39 59.65 -7.86 51.42
CA GLN A 39 58.64 -6.79 51.35
C GLN A 39 58.45 -6.30 49.91
N LEU A 40 59.54 -6.09 49.16
CA LEU A 40 59.50 -5.69 47.75
C LEU A 40 58.90 -6.78 46.85
N GLU A 41 59.22 -8.06 47.11
CA GLU A 41 58.61 -9.19 46.41
C GLU A 41 57.09 -9.23 46.61
N LEU A 42 56.63 -9.08 47.85
CA LEU A 42 55.21 -9.07 48.18
C LEU A 42 54.49 -7.88 47.52
N GLU A 43 55.09 -6.69 47.54
CA GLU A 43 54.55 -5.50 46.89
C GLU A 43 54.43 -5.69 45.37
N HIS A 44 55.45 -6.29 44.75
CA HIS A 44 55.41 -6.61 43.32
C HIS A 44 54.32 -7.65 43.01
N GLU A 45 54.17 -8.69 43.84
CA GLU A 45 53.11 -9.69 43.68
C GLU A 45 51.70 -9.09 43.79
N LEU A 46 51.48 -8.21 44.77
CA LEU A 46 50.21 -7.49 44.92
C LEU A 46 49.93 -6.62 43.69
N LYS A 47 50.93 -5.89 43.21
CA LYS A 47 50.80 -5.02 42.03
C LYS A 47 50.49 -5.81 40.76
N LEU A 48 51.07 -7.00 40.61
CA LEU A 48 50.74 -7.91 39.50
C LEU A 48 49.30 -8.40 39.59
N LYS A 49 48.85 -8.83 40.78
CA LYS A 49 47.46 -9.27 41.00
C LYS A 49 46.45 -8.15 40.72
N GLU A 50 46.72 -6.93 41.17
CA GLU A 50 45.86 -5.77 40.87
C GLU A 50 45.76 -5.49 39.36
N LEU A 51 46.89 -5.58 38.64
CA LEU A 51 46.90 -5.40 37.19
C LEU A 51 46.12 -6.50 36.47
N GLU A 52 46.19 -7.73 36.95
CA GLU A 52 45.46 -8.86 36.39
C GLU A 52 43.94 -8.70 36.57
N ILE A 53 43.49 -8.37 37.79
CA ILE A 53 42.08 -8.08 38.08
C ILE A 53 41.59 -6.92 37.19
N ARG A 54 42.36 -5.84 37.08
CA ARG A 54 41.99 -4.69 36.25
C ARG A 54 41.81 -5.08 34.78
N LYS A 55 42.70 -5.91 34.23
CA LYS A 55 42.58 -6.40 32.85
C LYS A 55 41.37 -7.31 32.67
N GLU A 56 41.08 -8.15 33.66
CA GLU A 56 39.91 -9.02 33.63
C GLU A 56 38.61 -8.22 33.63
N ASP A 57 38.53 -7.18 34.47
CA ASP A 57 37.38 -6.28 34.51
C ASP A 57 37.20 -5.49 33.20
N GLU A 58 38.31 -5.00 32.62
CA GLU A 58 38.28 -4.33 31.32
C GLU A 58 37.80 -5.27 30.20
N PHE A 59 38.24 -6.54 30.24
CA PHE A 59 37.80 -7.55 29.29
C PHE A 59 36.31 -7.86 29.44
N LYS A 60 35.82 -8.04 30.68
CA LYS A 60 34.39 -8.26 30.97
C LYS A 60 33.53 -7.09 30.52
N LEU A 61 34.01 -5.86 30.73
CA LEU A 61 33.29 -4.66 30.29
C LEU A 61 33.18 -4.60 28.76
N LYS A 62 34.28 -4.84 28.04
CA LYS A 62 34.27 -4.92 26.57
C LYS A 62 33.36 -6.03 26.04
N GLU A 63 33.33 -7.18 26.70
CA GLU A 63 32.44 -8.28 26.32
C GLU A 63 30.96 -7.89 26.48
N LEU A 64 30.61 -7.21 27.58
CA LEU A 64 29.26 -6.69 27.82
C LEU A 64 28.86 -5.64 26.78
N GLU A 65 29.74 -4.70 26.47
CA GLU A 65 29.51 -3.68 25.44
C GLU A 65 29.27 -4.32 24.06
N MET A 66 30.06 -5.34 23.70
CA MET A 66 29.89 -6.08 22.46
C MET A 66 28.55 -6.81 22.41
N LYS A 67 28.15 -7.47 23.50
CA LYS A 67 26.85 -8.14 23.62
C LYS A 67 25.67 -7.16 23.52
N GLU A 68 25.78 -5.99 24.16
CA GLU A 68 24.75 -4.96 24.04
C GLU A 68 24.65 -4.43 22.61
N MET A 69 25.79 -4.19 21.95
CA MET A 69 25.83 -3.75 20.56
C MET A 69 25.23 -4.78 19.60
N GLU A 70 25.51 -6.06 19.82
CA GLU A 70 24.93 -7.16 19.04
C GLU A 70 23.41 -7.23 19.23
N LYS A 71 22.93 -7.16 20.48
CA LYS A 71 21.50 -7.12 20.78
C LYS A 71 20.80 -5.92 20.14
N ARG A 72 21.40 -4.73 20.19
CA ARG A 72 20.87 -3.53 19.53
C ARG A 72 20.75 -3.72 18.02
N LYS A 73 21.75 -4.33 17.39
CA LYS A 73 21.70 -4.64 15.94
C LYS A 73 20.62 -5.67 15.62
N GLU A 74 20.46 -6.69 16.45
CA GLU A 74 19.40 -7.69 16.29
C GLU A 74 18.01 -7.05 16.40
N ASP A 75 17.80 -6.20 17.41
CA ASP A 75 16.54 -5.47 17.59
C ASP A 75 16.27 -4.50 16.43
N GLU A 76 17.30 -3.80 15.94
CA GLU A 76 17.19 -2.93 14.76
C GLU A 76 16.81 -3.71 13.50
N LEU A 77 17.40 -4.90 13.29
CA LEU A 77 17.07 -5.78 12.16
C LEU A 77 15.63 -6.29 12.26
N LYS A 78 15.19 -6.73 13.44
CA LYS A 78 13.80 -7.15 13.67
C LYS A 78 12.83 -6.01 13.41
N LEU A 79 13.16 -4.80 13.85
CA LEU A 79 12.32 -3.62 13.61
C LEU A 79 12.21 -3.31 12.12
N LYS A 80 13.33 -3.32 11.39
CA LYS A 80 13.34 -3.14 9.93
C LYS A 80 12.54 -4.21 9.19
N GLN A 81 12.64 -5.47 9.61
CA GLN A 81 11.84 -6.55 9.04
C GLN A 81 10.35 -6.35 9.27
N ALA A 82 9.94 -6.01 10.50
CA ALA A 82 8.55 -5.73 10.83
C ALA A 82 7.99 -4.52 10.05
N GLU A 83 8.79 -3.47 9.86
CA GLU A 83 8.41 -2.30 9.07
C GLU A 83 8.19 -2.66 7.59
N LEU A 84 9.07 -3.48 7.00
CA LEU A 84 8.93 -3.97 5.63
C LEU A 84 7.66 -4.83 5.48
N GLU A 85 7.43 -5.78 6.38
CA GLU A 85 6.21 -6.61 6.35
C GLU A 85 4.94 -5.77 6.48
N MET A 86 4.94 -4.77 7.37
CA MET A 86 3.81 -3.86 7.53
C MET A 86 3.56 -3.05 6.26
N ARG A 87 4.62 -2.57 5.61
CA ARG A 87 4.54 -1.85 4.34
C ARG A 87 3.97 -2.73 3.24
N GLU A 88 4.46 -3.95 3.08
CA GLU A 88 3.95 -4.90 2.08
C GLU A 88 2.48 -5.21 2.31
N ARG A 89 2.05 -5.41 3.58
CA ARG A 89 0.62 -5.59 3.91
C ARG A 89 -0.22 -4.40 3.50
N LEU A 90 0.24 -3.17 3.74
CA LEU A 90 -0.48 -1.96 3.34
C LEU A 90 -0.55 -1.80 1.82
N GLU A 91 0.51 -2.16 1.09
CA GLU A 91 0.50 -2.14 -0.37
C GLU A 91 -0.46 -3.19 -0.95
N MET A 92 -0.50 -4.39 -0.36
CA MET A 92 -1.45 -5.44 -0.72
C MET A 92 -2.91 -5.03 -0.45
N ASP A 93 -3.21 -4.46 0.73
CA ASP A 93 -4.55 -3.99 1.08
C ASP A 93 -5.02 -2.85 0.15
N LYS A 94 -4.11 -1.93 -0.22
CA LYS A 94 -4.42 -0.90 -1.22
C LYS A 94 -4.77 -1.50 -2.58
N LYS A 95 -3.95 -2.44 -3.05
CA LYS A 95 -4.17 -3.11 -4.33
C LYS A 95 -5.49 -3.89 -4.33
N GLU A 96 -5.79 -4.61 -3.25
CA GLU A 96 -7.05 -5.33 -3.09
C GLU A 96 -8.25 -4.38 -3.12
N LYS A 97 -8.18 -3.24 -2.43
CA LYS A 97 -9.22 -2.20 -2.49
C LYS A 97 -9.40 -1.61 -3.88
N GLU A 98 -8.31 -1.36 -4.60
CA GLU A 98 -8.37 -0.89 -5.99
C GLU A 98 -9.02 -1.92 -6.91
N ASP A 99 -8.68 -3.20 -6.76
CA ASP A 99 -9.23 -4.28 -7.58
C ASP A 99 -10.71 -4.51 -7.27
N VAL A 100 -11.12 -4.44 -6.00
CA VAL A 100 -12.53 -4.43 -5.59
C VAL A 100 -13.28 -3.24 -6.18
N PHE A 101 -12.67 -2.05 -6.19
CA PHE A 101 -13.28 -0.86 -6.78
C PHE A 101 -13.47 -1.01 -8.30
N LYS A 102 -12.44 -1.48 -9.02
CA LYS A 102 -12.51 -1.75 -10.47
C LYS A 102 -13.55 -2.80 -10.79
N LEU A 103 -13.64 -3.87 -10.00
CA LEU A 103 -14.62 -4.93 -10.20
C LEU A 103 -16.04 -4.39 -10.02
N LYS A 104 -16.27 -3.59 -8.99
CA LYS A 104 -17.57 -2.95 -8.74
C LYS A 104 -17.95 -1.95 -9.83
N GLU A 105 -16.98 -1.21 -10.36
CA GLU A 105 -17.19 -0.32 -11.50
C GLU A 105 -17.61 -1.10 -12.75
N LEU A 106 -16.95 -2.23 -13.02
CA LEU A 106 -17.28 -3.11 -14.14
C LEU A 106 -18.67 -3.72 -14.00
N GLU A 107 -19.02 -4.24 -12.82
CA GLU A 107 -20.35 -4.77 -12.51
C GLU A 107 -21.44 -3.69 -12.68
N MET A 108 -21.18 -2.47 -12.22
CA MET A 108 -22.09 -1.34 -12.42
C MET A 108 -22.27 -1.00 -13.90
N LYS A 109 -21.19 -1.04 -14.68
CA LYS A 109 -21.22 -0.78 -16.12
C LYS A 109 -22.02 -1.84 -16.86
N GLU A 110 -21.80 -3.12 -16.56
CA GLU A 110 -22.56 -4.24 -17.12
C GLU A 110 -24.05 -4.14 -16.76
N ARG A 111 -24.37 -3.78 -15.51
CA ARG A 111 -25.76 -3.55 -15.09
C ARG A 111 -26.43 -2.44 -15.89
N LEU A 112 -25.73 -1.33 -16.12
CA LEU A 112 -26.24 -0.23 -16.93
C LEU A 112 -26.43 -0.62 -18.40
N GLU A 113 -25.52 -1.42 -18.95
CA GLU A 113 -25.61 -1.94 -20.32
C GLU A 113 -26.79 -2.89 -20.49
N MET A 114 -26.97 -3.83 -19.57
CA MET A 114 -28.14 -4.73 -19.53
C MET A 114 -29.45 -3.95 -19.41
N GLU A 115 -29.49 -2.90 -18.58
CA GLU A 115 -30.68 -2.05 -18.44
C GLU A 115 -30.97 -1.27 -19.73
N LYS A 116 -29.94 -0.74 -20.39
CA LYS A 116 -30.08 -0.10 -21.71
C LYS A 116 -30.64 -1.07 -22.75
N MET A 117 -30.11 -2.29 -22.81
CA MET A 117 -30.57 -3.32 -23.74
C MET A 117 -32.03 -3.70 -23.46
N LYS A 118 -32.44 -3.86 -22.19
CA LYS A 118 -33.84 -4.08 -21.81
C LYS A 118 -34.76 -2.95 -22.26
N ILE A 119 -34.34 -1.69 -22.06
CA ILE A 119 -35.12 -0.52 -22.50
C ILE A 119 -35.25 -0.51 -24.02
N GLU A 120 -34.19 -0.85 -24.76
CA GLU A 120 -34.20 -0.94 -26.22
C GLU A 120 -35.14 -2.05 -26.71
N MET A 121 -35.09 -3.24 -26.10
CA MET A 121 -36.04 -4.32 -26.39
C MET A 121 -37.49 -3.92 -26.10
N VAL A 122 -37.77 -3.26 -24.97
CA VAL A 122 -39.12 -2.76 -24.66
C VAL A 122 -39.56 -1.68 -25.66
N LYS A 123 -38.63 -0.82 -26.10
CA LYS A 123 -38.91 0.14 -27.19
C LYS A 123 -39.23 -0.57 -28.49
N GLU A 124 -38.47 -1.57 -28.90
CA GLU A 124 -38.72 -2.35 -30.12
C GLU A 124 -40.04 -3.15 -30.04
N GLU A 125 -40.37 -3.73 -28.88
CA GLU A 125 -41.65 -4.40 -28.62
C GLU A 125 -42.83 -3.41 -28.65
N SER A 126 -42.64 -2.19 -28.14
CA SER A 126 -43.65 -1.13 -28.24
C SER A 126 -43.77 -0.57 -29.66
N ASN A 127 -42.68 -0.59 -30.45
CA ASN A 127 -42.66 -0.17 -31.85
C ASN A 127 -43.20 -1.24 -32.82
N THR A 128 -43.24 -2.51 -32.40
CA THR A 128 -43.82 -3.63 -33.17
C THR A 128 -45.28 -3.94 -32.83
N LYS A 129 -45.82 -3.39 -31.73
CA LYS A 129 -47.26 -3.48 -31.38
C LYS A 129 -48.11 -2.27 -31.76
N VAL A 130 -47.52 -1.25 -32.37
CA VAL A 130 -48.27 -0.18 -33.02
C VAL A 130 -47.81 -0.09 -34.46
N GLN A 131 -48.23 -1.07 -35.28
CA GLN A 131 -48.63 -0.66 -36.62
C GLN A 131 -49.61 0.51 -36.41
N PRO A 132 -49.40 1.69 -37.01
CA PRO A 132 -50.52 2.61 -37.12
C PRO A 132 -51.57 1.77 -37.85
N LYS A 133 -52.68 1.46 -37.18
CA LYS A 133 -53.88 1.05 -37.90
C LYS A 133 -54.02 2.15 -38.93
N SER A 134 -53.66 1.84 -40.17
CA SER A 134 -54.08 2.65 -41.28
C SER A 134 -55.57 2.81 -41.04
N GLU A 135 -56.02 4.05 -40.94
CA GLU A 135 -57.43 4.39 -41.00
C GLU A 135 -57.89 3.92 -42.39
N TYR A 136 -58.05 2.62 -42.55
CA TYR A 136 -58.46 2.01 -43.78
C TYR A 136 -59.91 2.40 -43.91
N PHE A 137 -60.15 3.40 -44.75
CA PHE A 137 -61.47 3.92 -44.98
C PHE A 137 -62.35 2.79 -45.52
N ASP A 138 -63.23 2.28 -44.65
CA ASP A 138 -64.14 1.20 -45.00
C ASP A 138 -65.25 1.74 -45.90
N ALA A 139 -65.00 1.69 -47.20
CA ALA A 139 -65.93 2.17 -48.19
C ALA A 139 -67.26 1.37 -48.19
N ALA A 140 -67.25 0.11 -47.76
CA ALA A 140 -68.47 -0.70 -47.74
C ALA A 140 -69.44 -0.27 -46.65
N LYS A 141 -68.95 0.26 -45.51
CA LYS A 141 -69.80 0.79 -44.43
C LYS A 141 -70.39 2.15 -44.79
N ASN A 142 -69.57 3.05 -45.33
CA ASN A 142 -69.97 4.43 -45.61
C ASN A 142 -70.90 4.55 -46.83
N ILE A 143 -70.92 3.56 -47.73
CA ILE A 143 -71.78 3.60 -48.93
C ILE A 143 -73.27 3.57 -48.63
N ARG A 144 -73.67 2.99 -47.49
CA ARG A 144 -75.08 2.96 -47.06
C ARG A 144 -75.60 4.34 -46.69
N LEU A 145 -74.70 5.28 -46.41
CA LEU A 145 -75.00 6.67 -46.06
C LEU A 145 -75.07 7.58 -47.29
N VAL A 146 -74.67 7.08 -48.46
CA VAL A 146 -74.73 7.84 -49.70
C VAL A 146 -76.19 7.88 -50.18
N PRO A 147 -76.74 9.07 -50.47
CA PRO A 147 -78.07 9.20 -51.05
C PRO A 147 -78.19 8.35 -52.32
N ARG A 148 -79.39 7.84 -52.63
CA ARG A 148 -79.60 7.06 -53.85
C ARG A 148 -79.67 8.00 -55.06
N PHE A 149 -78.95 7.68 -56.14
CA PHE A 149 -78.93 8.54 -57.32
C PHE A 149 -80.27 8.51 -58.08
N VAL A 150 -80.79 9.68 -58.46
CA VAL A 150 -82.00 9.84 -59.27
C VAL A 150 -81.69 10.78 -60.43
N LYS A 151 -81.81 10.27 -61.68
CA LYS A 151 -81.50 11.01 -62.92
C LYS A 151 -82.24 12.35 -63.08
N LYS A 152 -83.38 12.53 -62.40
CA LYS A 152 -84.19 13.77 -62.45
C LYS A 152 -83.65 14.90 -61.57
N THR A 153 -82.74 14.61 -60.63
CA THR A 153 -82.28 15.58 -59.61
C THR A 153 -80.75 15.56 -59.47
N VAL A 154 -80.05 15.52 -60.60
CA VAL A 154 -78.58 15.49 -60.64
C VAL A 154 -77.99 16.74 -59.98
N ASP A 155 -78.55 17.91 -60.26
CA ASP A 155 -78.06 19.20 -59.75
C ASP A 155 -78.14 19.32 -58.21
N LYS A 156 -79.00 18.52 -57.56
CA LYS A 156 -79.14 18.49 -56.10
C LYS A 156 -78.34 17.37 -55.44
N TYR A 157 -77.97 16.34 -56.20
CA TYR A 157 -77.35 15.12 -55.68
C TYR A 157 -75.88 15.34 -55.27
N PHE A 158 -75.07 15.92 -56.16
CA PHE A 158 -73.64 16.13 -55.89
C PHE A 158 -73.37 17.03 -54.68
N PRO A 159 -74.08 18.18 -54.49
CA PRO A 159 -73.91 19.00 -53.28
C PRO A 159 -74.28 18.26 -51.99
N GLN A 160 -75.29 17.39 -52.03
CA GLN A 160 -75.68 16.57 -50.87
C GLN A 160 -74.62 15.52 -50.53
N PHE A 161 -74.07 14.85 -51.55
CA PHE A 161 -72.98 13.90 -51.38
C PHE A 161 -71.72 14.58 -50.81
N GLU A 162 -71.29 15.71 -51.38
CA GLU A 162 -70.10 16.44 -50.93
C GLU A 162 -70.24 16.93 -49.48
N LYS A 163 -71.43 17.37 -49.08
CA LYS A 163 -71.72 17.76 -47.70
C LYS A 163 -71.58 16.58 -46.74
N ILE A 164 -72.08 15.40 -47.10
CA ILE A 164 -71.94 14.19 -46.28
C ILE A 164 -70.47 13.76 -46.21
N ALA A 165 -69.76 13.78 -47.35
CA ALA A 165 -68.37 13.39 -47.44
C ALA A 165 -67.44 14.31 -46.62
N HIS A 166 -67.69 15.63 -46.64
CA HIS A 166 -66.96 16.57 -45.79
C HIS A 166 -67.30 16.38 -44.31
N ASN A 167 -68.57 16.23 -43.94
CA ASN A 167 -68.97 16.04 -42.54
C ASN A 167 -68.37 14.79 -41.92
N LEU A 168 -68.14 13.74 -42.72
CA LEU A 168 -67.58 12.46 -42.28
C LEU A 168 -66.08 12.31 -42.60
N ASN A 169 -65.41 13.37 -43.05
CA ASN A 169 -64.00 13.40 -43.43
C ASN A 169 -63.59 12.24 -44.36
N TRP A 170 -64.43 11.92 -45.35
CA TRP A 170 -64.15 10.84 -46.30
C TRP A 170 -62.94 11.20 -47.19
N PRO A 171 -61.99 10.27 -47.41
CA PRO A 171 -60.83 10.56 -48.26
C PRO A 171 -61.26 10.69 -49.72
N LYS A 172 -60.83 11.78 -50.38
CA LYS A 172 -61.14 12.10 -51.79
C LYS A 172 -60.94 10.94 -52.78
N PRO A 173 -59.89 10.09 -52.67
CA PRO A 173 -59.70 8.96 -53.59
C PRO A 173 -60.86 7.95 -53.60
N TYR A 174 -61.61 7.82 -52.50
CA TYR A 174 -62.70 6.86 -52.39
C TYR A 174 -64.07 7.42 -52.79
N TRP A 175 -64.18 8.72 -53.05
CA TRP A 175 -65.46 9.35 -53.40
C TRP A 175 -66.01 8.79 -54.72
N THR A 176 -65.15 8.55 -55.70
CA THR A 176 -65.53 7.95 -56.99
C THR A 176 -65.98 6.51 -56.84
N THR A 177 -65.32 5.72 -55.97
CA THR A 177 -65.71 4.34 -55.65
C THR A 177 -67.10 4.29 -55.01
N MET A 178 -67.43 5.26 -54.17
CA MET A 178 -68.77 5.38 -53.58
C MET A 178 -69.84 5.69 -54.61
N LEU A 179 -69.55 6.64 -55.50
CA LEU A 179 -70.47 7.02 -56.55
C LEU A 179 -70.76 5.84 -57.49
N GLN A 180 -69.74 5.08 -57.91
CA GLN A 180 -69.89 3.96 -58.84
C GLN A 180 -70.90 2.91 -58.40
N LYS A 181 -71.04 2.63 -57.10
CA LYS A 181 -72.00 1.62 -56.59
C LYS A 181 -73.40 2.19 -56.30
N CYS A 182 -73.57 3.50 -56.39
CA CYS A 182 -74.86 4.18 -56.20
C CYS A 182 -75.59 4.50 -57.52
N PHE A 183 -74.93 4.27 -58.67
CA PHE A 183 -75.47 4.36 -60.02
C PHE A 183 -76.07 3.04 -60.51
#